data_AF-A0A2M8NZE3-F1
#
_entry.id   AF-A0A2M8NZE3-F1
#
_cell.length_a   1.000
_cell.length_b   1.000
_cell.length_c   1.000
_cell.angle_alpha   90.00
_cell.angle_beta   90.00
_cell.angle_gamma   90.00
#
_symmetry.space_group_name_H-M   'P 1'
#
loop_
_entity.id
_entity.type
_entity.pdbx_description
1 polymer ?
#
loop_
_entity_poly.entity_id
_entity_poly.type
_entity_poly.pdbx_seq_one_letter_code
_entity_poly.pdbx_strand_id
1 'polypeptide(L)'
;MFNAVLQAKLPRLTTPLFTYRVRALDVARIGWQGGLILGLGAILGIGLGVFVAVARSTPSSDAYALSGQIGAWLFYPAVLLLLVSNTIYAATALSTAQKLRARREEIDMLRVTGLEEHEIIAAEFAAWQLRVWRFMAFECAVRLALAAFIIADFLLPNQWRISSSGDTFVVVVFFVFATTYILEPLWRMRALGSTAILWTVRSNNPLLAGMLTFLVGLGSHGIMIGVMFGYVTLYVIAAFSPDNLYSYLTFGTIPLVWLIPRFSHRWLTKLTLKAVANALKRSEPA
;
A
#
# COMPACT_ATOMS: atom_id res chain seq x y z
N MET A 1 5.68 1.84 -23.81
CA MET A 1 6.73 0.79 -23.89
C MET A 1 6.24 -0.59 -23.44
N PHE A 2 5.55 -0.73 -22.29
CA PHE A 2 5.03 -2.03 -21.81
C PHE A 2 4.06 -2.74 -22.79
N ASN A 3 3.17 -1.99 -23.46
CA ASN A 3 2.23 -2.54 -24.44
C ASN A 3 2.91 -3.13 -25.70
N ALA A 4 4.01 -2.54 -26.17
CA ALA A 4 4.72 -3.02 -27.34
C ALA A 4 5.48 -4.33 -27.05
N VAL A 5 6.05 -4.44 -25.84
CA VAL A 5 6.73 -5.66 -25.38
C VAL A 5 5.75 -6.80 -25.11
N LEU A 6 4.56 -6.51 -24.58
CA LEU A 6 3.50 -7.51 -24.43
C LEU A 6 3.02 -8.01 -25.81
N GLN A 7 2.76 -7.10 -26.76
CA GLN A 7 2.30 -7.47 -28.09
C GLN A 7 3.32 -8.31 -28.87
N ALA A 8 4.62 -8.03 -28.72
CA ALA A 8 5.67 -8.78 -29.40
C ALA A 8 5.87 -10.22 -28.85
N LYS A 9 5.51 -10.48 -27.58
CA LYS A 9 5.68 -11.80 -26.94
C LYS A 9 4.42 -12.67 -26.90
N LEU A 10 3.26 -12.15 -27.30
CA LEU A 10 1.98 -12.86 -27.25
C LEU A 10 1.50 -13.67 -28.49
N PRO A 11 2.23 -13.84 -29.62
CA PRO A 11 1.66 -14.47 -30.81
C PRO A 11 1.30 -15.96 -30.66
N ARG A 12 1.53 -16.59 -29.50
CA ARG A 12 1.22 -18.02 -29.25
C ARG A 12 0.11 -18.30 -28.24
N LEU A 13 -0.49 -17.29 -27.60
CA LEU A 13 -1.64 -17.48 -26.72
C LEU A 13 -2.94 -17.17 -27.49
N THR A 14 -3.28 -18.03 -28.44
CA THR A 14 -4.48 -17.93 -29.32
C THR A 14 -5.76 -18.45 -28.65
N THR A 15 -5.78 -18.62 -27.33
CA THR A 15 -7.04 -18.94 -26.65
C THR A 15 -7.95 -17.71 -26.62
N PRO A 16 -9.11 -17.74 -27.31
CA PRO A 16 -9.98 -16.56 -27.49
C PRO A 16 -10.49 -15.98 -26.15
N LEU A 17 -10.55 -16.79 -25.11
CA LEU A 17 -10.92 -16.37 -23.75
C LEU A 17 -9.89 -15.44 -23.09
N PHE A 18 -8.60 -15.65 -23.33
CA PHE A 18 -7.53 -14.83 -22.74
C PHE A 18 -7.43 -13.48 -23.44
N THR A 19 -7.56 -13.48 -24.77
CA THR A 19 -7.56 -12.25 -25.58
C THR A 19 -8.74 -11.34 -25.24
N TYR A 20 -9.91 -11.90 -24.94
CA TYR A 20 -11.10 -11.12 -24.59
C TYR A 20 -10.95 -10.42 -23.23
N ARG A 21 -10.44 -11.13 -22.20
CA ARG A 21 -10.26 -10.54 -20.86
C ARG A 21 -9.13 -9.52 -20.80
N VAL A 22 -8.04 -9.72 -21.55
CA VAL A 22 -6.91 -8.79 -21.59
C VAL A 22 -7.24 -7.54 -22.41
N ARG A 23 -7.97 -7.66 -23.54
CA ARG A 23 -8.46 -6.47 -24.29
C ARG A 23 -9.50 -5.67 -23.50
N ALA A 24 -10.29 -6.31 -22.64
CA ALA A 24 -11.22 -5.62 -21.75
C ALA A 24 -10.50 -4.80 -20.66
N LEU A 25 -9.25 -5.15 -20.34
CA LEU A 25 -8.38 -4.37 -19.45
C LEU A 25 -7.68 -3.27 -20.25
N ASP A 26 -8.40 -2.19 -20.50
CA ASP A 26 -7.83 -0.97 -21.07
C ASP A 26 -6.87 -0.33 -20.04
N VAL A 27 -5.59 -0.73 -20.10
CA VAL A 27 -4.52 -0.24 -19.21
C VAL A 27 -4.39 1.28 -19.27
N ALA A 28 -4.64 1.89 -20.43
CA ALA A 28 -4.60 3.34 -20.57
C ALA A 28 -5.75 3.99 -19.79
N ARG A 29 -6.97 3.44 -19.86
CA ARG A 29 -8.11 3.89 -19.06
C ARG A 29 -7.88 3.69 -17.56
N ILE A 30 -7.29 2.57 -17.15
CA ILE A 30 -6.91 2.31 -15.74
C ILE A 30 -5.92 3.37 -15.25
N GLY A 31 -4.87 3.65 -16.04
CA GLY A 31 -3.88 4.68 -15.73
C GLY A 31 -4.49 6.07 -15.64
N TRP A 32 -5.37 6.44 -16.58
CA TRP A 32 -6.06 7.74 -16.58
C TRP A 32 -7.01 7.90 -15.38
N GLN A 33 -7.83 6.88 -15.09
CA GLN A 33 -8.71 6.88 -13.92
C GLN A 33 -7.93 6.96 -12.61
N GLY A 34 -6.84 6.20 -12.49
CA GLY A 34 -5.94 6.27 -11.33
C GLY A 34 -5.30 7.64 -11.19
N GLY A 35 -4.79 8.21 -12.28
CA GLY A 35 -4.22 9.56 -12.32
C GLY A 35 -5.22 10.63 -11.89
N LEU A 36 -6.48 10.55 -12.36
CA LEU A 36 -7.53 11.47 -11.94
C LEU A 36 -7.87 11.35 -10.46
N ILE A 37 -8.04 10.13 -9.93
CA ILE A 37 -8.36 9.91 -8.52
C ILE A 37 -7.24 10.47 -7.63
N LEU A 38 -5.98 10.17 -7.96
CA LEU A 38 -4.82 10.68 -7.23
C LEU A 38 -4.69 12.21 -7.36
N GLY A 39 -4.90 12.75 -8.56
CA GLY A 39 -4.84 14.19 -8.82
C GLY A 39 -5.90 14.96 -8.03
N LEU A 40 -7.15 14.48 -8.01
CA LEU A 40 -8.22 15.07 -7.21
C LEU A 40 -7.92 15.02 -5.72
N GLY A 41 -7.39 13.90 -5.22
CA GLY A 41 -6.94 13.79 -3.83
C GLY A 41 -5.86 14.82 -3.48
N ALA A 42 -4.84 14.96 -4.34
CA ALA A 42 -3.78 15.94 -4.14
C ALA A 42 -4.33 17.38 -4.11
N ILE A 43 -5.15 17.75 -5.10
CA ILE A 43 -5.72 19.11 -5.21
C ILE A 43 -6.58 19.42 -3.97
N LEU A 44 -7.44 18.50 -3.53
CA LEU A 44 -8.27 18.69 -2.35
C LEU A 44 -7.44 18.83 -1.08
N GLY A 45 -6.40 18.01 -0.90
CA GLY A 45 -5.51 18.09 0.25
C GLY A 45 -4.73 19.39 0.32
N ILE A 46 -4.17 19.82 -0.82
CA ILE A 46 -3.45 21.10 -0.91
C ILE A 46 -4.41 22.26 -0.63
N GLY A 47 -5.60 22.26 -1.25
CA GLY A 47 -6.60 23.32 -1.06
C GLY A 47 -7.05 23.46 0.40
N LEU A 48 -7.36 22.33 1.06
CA LEU A 48 -7.69 22.31 2.49
C LEU A 48 -6.52 22.76 3.37
N GLY A 49 -5.29 22.32 3.04
CA GLY A 49 -4.09 22.68 3.78
C GLY A 49 -3.78 24.18 3.70
N VAL A 50 -3.91 24.77 2.52
CA VAL A 50 -3.78 26.22 2.32
C VAL A 50 -4.86 26.97 3.09
N PHE A 51 -6.11 26.53 3.02
CA PHE A 51 -7.21 27.16 3.77
C PHE A 51 -6.92 27.18 5.29
N VAL A 52 -6.48 26.06 5.86
CA VAL A 52 -6.15 25.98 7.29
C VAL A 52 -4.92 26.81 7.64
N ALA A 53 -3.87 26.78 6.81
CA ALA A 53 -2.70 27.61 7.03
C ALA A 53 -3.03 29.11 7.02
N VAL A 54 -3.90 29.55 6.11
CA VAL A 54 -4.40 30.94 6.07
C VAL A 54 -5.21 31.23 7.34
N ALA A 55 -6.11 30.33 7.76
CA ALA A 55 -6.84 30.51 9.02
C ALA A 55 -5.90 30.62 10.24
N ARG A 56 -4.81 29.85 10.30
CA ARG A 56 -3.80 29.94 11.38
C ARG A 56 -2.95 31.21 11.35
N SER A 57 -2.87 31.88 10.21
CA SER A 57 -2.17 33.18 10.12
C SER A 57 -2.90 34.30 10.89
N THR A 58 -4.17 34.09 11.23
CA THR A 58 -4.87 34.92 12.22
C THR A 58 -4.59 34.42 13.65
N PRO A 59 -4.04 35.25 14.54
CA PRO A 59 -3.56 34.85 15.87
C PRO A 59 -4.70 34.67 16.91
N SER A 60 -5.84 34.09 16.52
CA SER A 60 -6.90 33.72 17.46
C SER A 60 -6.73 32.27 17.93
N SER A 61 -7.08 31.99 19.19
CA SER A 61 -7.15 30.63 19.75
C SER A 61 -8.05 29.71 18.92
N ASP A 62 -9.07 30.28 18.29
CA ASP A 62 -10.09 29.57 17.53
C ASP A 62 -9.53 28.96 16.24
N ALA A 63 -8.53 29.61 15.62
CA ALA A 63 -7.88 29.09 14.42
C ALA A 63 -7.06 27.82 14.70
N TYR A 64 -6.40 27.73 15.86
CA TYR A 64 -5.70 26.52 16.29
C TYR A 64 -6.69 25.40 16.60
N ALA A 65 -7.79 25.70 17.30
CA ALA A 65 -8.84 24.72 17.57
C ALA A 65 -9.46 24.17 16.27
N LEU A 66 -9.73 25.03 15.29
CA LEU A 66 -10.24 24.64 13.98
C LEU A 66 -9.26 23.73 13.22
N SER A 67 -7.96 24.02 13.24
CA SER A 67 -6.94 23.17 12.59
C SER A 67 -6.89 21.76 13.20
N GLY A 68 -6.93 21.67 14.54
CA GLY A 68 -6.97 20.39 15.25
C GLY A 68 -8.23 19.59 14.97
N GLN A 69 -9.38 20.28 14.88
CA GLN A 69 -10.64 19.64 14.47
C GLN A 69 -10.55 19.13 13.04
N ILE A 70 -10.15 19.94 12.05
CA ILE A 70 -10.02 19.50 10.65
C ILE A 70 -9.06 18.31 10.54
N GLY A 71 -7.92 18.34 11.24
CA GLY A 71 -6.99 17.23 11.31
C GLY A 71 -7.64 15.94 11.84
N ALA A 72 -8.39 16.02 12.93
CA ALA A 72 -9.12 14.88 13.48
C ALA A 72 -10.18 14.33 12.51
N TRP A 73 -10.92 15.23 11.85
CA TRP A 73 -11.95 14.88 10.85
C TRP A 73 -11.37 14.24 9.60
N LEU A 74 -10.10 14.49 9.26
CA LEU A 74 -9.40 13.78 8.18
C LEU A 74 -8.80 12.45 8.67
N PHE A 75 -8.30 12.42 9.90
CA PHE A 75 -7.62 11.24 10.46
C PHE A 75 -8.57 10.06 10.70
N TYR A 76 -9.71 10.27 11.38
CA TYR A 76 -10.61 9.16 11.73
C TYR A 76 -11.19 8.46 10.48
N PRO A 77 -11.65 9.18 9.43
CA PRO A 77 -12.08 8.53 8.20
C PRO A 77 -10.95 7.83 7.46
N ALA A 78 -9.71 8.34 7.51
CA ALA A 78 -8.56 7.64 6.91
C ALA A 78 -8.28 6.30 7.61
N VAL A 79 -8.39 6.25 8.94
CA VAL A 79 -8.27 5.02 9.73
C VAL A 79 -9.43 4.06 9.43
N LEU A 80 -10.66 4.56 9.33
CA LEU A 80 -11.81 3.73 8.96
C LEU A 80 -11.66 3.16 7.54
N LEU A 81 -11.27 4.00 6.58
CA LEU A 81 -11.01 3.61 5.19
C LEU A 81 -9.96 2.51 5.12
N LEU A 82 -8.95 2.55 5.98
CA LEU A 82 -7.94 1.52 6.09
C LEU A 82 -8.51 0.17 6.53
N LEU A 83 -9.34 0.16 7.58
CA LEU A 83 -9.99 -1.07 8.07
C LEU A 83 -10.91 -1.67 7.01
N VAL A 84 -11.68 -0.82 6.32
CA VAL A 84 -12.55 -1.22 5.20
C VAL A 84 -11.70 -1.79 4.05
N SER A 85 -10.62 -1.10 3.68
CA SER A 85 -9.74 -1.54 2.59
C SER A 85 -9.09 -2.88 2.90
N ASN A 86 -8.62 -3.12 4.13
CA ASN A 86 -8.10 -4.41 4.56
C ASN A 86 -9.12 -5.53 4.43
N THR A 87 -10.36 -5.26 4.83
CA THR A 87 -11.47 -6.22 4.70
C THR A 87 -11.75 -6.54 3.23
N ILE A 88 -11.80 -5.52 2.36
CA ILE A 88 -12.02 -5.69 0.92
C ILE A 88 -10.87 -6.47 0.28
N TYR A 89 -9.61 -6.13 0.59
CA TYR A 89 -8.45 -6.84 0.07
C TYR A 89 -8.42 -8.30 0.52
N ALA A 90 -8.65 -8.58 1.79
CA ALA A 90 -8.70 -9.95 2.32
C ALA A 90 -9.86 -10.75 1.70
N ALA A 91 -11.07 -10.19 1.65
CA ALA A 91 -12.25 -10.87 1.10
C ALA A 91 -12.09 -11.18 -0.41
N THR A 92 -11.63 -10.21 -1.19
CA THR A 92 -11.42 -10.40 -2.64
C THR A 92 -10.30 -11.40 -2.91
N ALA A 93 -9.21 -11.37 -2.13
CA ALA A 93 -8.10 -12.31 -2.26
C ALA A 93 -8.56 -13.73 -1.91
N LEU A 94 -9.29 -13.89 -0.80
CA LEU A 94 -9.87 -15.16 -0.37
C LEU A 94 -10.82 -15.73 -1.44
N SER A 95 -11.73 -14.91 -1.97
CA SER A 95 -12.67 -15.33 -3.02
C SER A 95 -11.95 -15.79 -4.30
N THR A 96 -10.82 -15.16 -4.63
CA THR A 96 -10.01 -15.54 -5.81
C THR A 96 -9.30 -16.86 -5.55
N ALA A 97 -8.74 -17.03 -4.35
CA ALA A 97 -8.04 -18.26 -4.01
C ALA A 97 -9.00 -19.46 -3.84
N GLN A 98 -10.22 -19.24 -3.35
CA GLN A 98 -11.27 -20.27 -3.35
C GLN A 98 -11.66 -20.69 -4.78
N LYS A 99 -11.77 -19.73 -5.71
CA LYS A 99 -12.05 -20.03 -7.13
C LYS A 99 -10.91 -20.84 -7.77
N LEU A 100 -9.66 -20.50 -7.47
CA LEU A 100 -8.49 -21.27 -7.90
C LEU A 100 -8.57 -22.72 -7.41
N ARG A 101 -8.93 -22.92 -6.14
CA ARG A 101 -9.07 -24.25 -5.55
C ARG A 101 -10.21 -25.06 -6.16
N ALA A 102 -11.36 -24.43 -6.40
CA ALA A 102 -12.51 -25.08 -7.03
C ALA A 102 -12.24 -25.49 -8.49
N ARG A 103 -11.34 -24.76 -9.17
CA ARG A 103 -10.96 -25.01 -10.57
C ARG A 103 -9.70 -25.86 -10.71
N ARG A 104 -9.26 -26.56 -9.66
CA ARG A 104 -8.02 -27.34 -9.71
C ARG A 104 -8.04 -28.39 -10.82
N GLU A 105 -9.19 -29.01 -11.05
CA GLU A 105 -9.39 -29.97 -12.16
C GLU A 105 -9.32 -29.29 -13.54
N GLU A 106 -9.82 -28.05 -13.67
CA GLU A 106 -9.66 -27.27 -14.90
C GLU A 106 -8.21 -26.82 -15.12
N ILE A 107 -7.47 -26.57 -14.04
CA ILE A 107 -6.04 -26.24 -14.09
C ILE A 107 -5.22 -27.44 -14.57
N ASP A 108 -5.62 -28.67 -14.20
CA ASP A 108 -4.99 -29.88 -14.73
C ASP A 108 -5.20 -30.01 -16.25
N MET A 109 -6.34 -29.57 -16.79
CA MET A 109 -6.54 -29.48 -18.24
C MET A 109 -5.66 -28.39 -18.89
N LEU A 110 -5.38 -27.28 -18.17
CA LEU A 110 -4.47 -26.24 -18.64
C LEU A 110 -3.01 -26.69 -18.67
N ARG A 111 -2.60 -27.70 -17.90
CA ARG A 111 -1.24 -28.27 -17.97
C ARG A 111 -0.90 -28.83 -19.34
N VAL A 112 -1.90 -29.24 -20.12
CA VAL A 112 -1.73 -29.71 -21.51
C VAL A 112 -1.26 -28.58 -22.44
N THR A 113 -1.44 -27.32 -22.06
CA THR A 113 -1.07 -26.15 -22.88
C THR A 113 0.41 -25.72 -22.73
N GLY A 114 1.20 -26.43 -21.90
CA GLY A 114 2.62 -26.13 -21.68
C GLY A 114 2.89 -24.93 -20.77
N LEU A 115 1.85 -24.34 -20.18
CA LEU A 115 1.99 -23.31 -19.14
C LEU A 115 2.36 -23.96 -17.81
N GLU A 116 3.36 -23.40 -17.14
CA GLU A 116 3.74 -23.87 -15.81
C GLU A 116 2.74 -23.38 -14.75
N GLU A 117 2.51 -24.18 -13.70
CA GLU A 117 1.54 -23.86 -12.64
C GLU A 117 1.83 -22.50 -11.97
N HIS A 118 3.12 -22.15 -11.84
CA HIS A 118 3.53 -20.88 -11.27
C HIS A 118 3.10 -19.67 -12.12
N GLU A 119 2.99 -19.82 -13.45
CA GLU A 119 2.54 -18.78 -14.37
C GLU A 119 1.02 -18.59 -14.27
N ILE A 120 0.27 -19.68 -14.10
CA ILE A 120 -1.19 -19.66 -13.89
C ILE A 120 -1.51 -18.92 -12.59
N ILE A 121 -0.82 -19.26 -11.51
CA ILE A 121 -1.00 -18.60 -10.20
C ILE A 121 -0.62 -17.12 -10.29
N ALA A 122 0.49 -16.79 -10.97
CA ALA A 122 0.91 -15.40 -11.16
C ALA A 122 -0.10 -14.58 -11.97
N ALA A 123 -0.68 -15.17 -13.02
CA ALA A 123 -1.70 -14.52 -13.84
C ALA A 123 -2.98 -14.23 -13.04
N GLU A 124 -3.46 -15.18 -12.23
CA GLU A 124 -4.64 -14.99 -11.39
C GLU A 124 -4.39 -13.99 -10.25
N PHE A 125 -3.18 -14.00 -9.68
CA PHE A 125 -2.77 -12.98 -8.73
C PHE A 125 -2.74 -11.58 -9.36
N ALA A 126 -2.21 -11.43 -10.57
CA ALA A 126 -2.23 -10.17 -11.31
C ALA A 126 -3.66 -9.72 -11.64
N ALA A 127 -4.53 -10.65 -12.05
CA ALA A 127 -5.94 -10.37 -12.30
C ALA A 127 -6.66 -9.91 -11.02
N TRP A 128 -6.35 -10.50 -9.86
CA TRP A 128 -6.85 -10.04 -8.58
C TRP A 128 -6.39 -8.62 -8.25
N GLN A 129 -5.11 -8.31 -8.40
CA GLN A 129 -4.59 -6.94 -8.21
C GLN A 129 -5.33 -5.92 -9.09
N LEU A 130 -5.61 -6.29 -10.34
CA LEU A 130 -6.39 -5.48 -11.29
C LEU A 130 -7.89 -5.37 -10.96
N ARG A 131 -8.41 -6.12 -9.99
CA ARG A 131 -9.78 -5.90 -9.46
C ARG A 131 -9.77 -4.94 -8.27
N VAL A 132 -8.75 -5.02 -7.42
CA VAL A 132 -8.67 -4.21 -6.20
C VAL A 132 -7.96 -2.87 -6.37
N TRP A 133 -7.27 -2.63 -7.49
CA TRP A 133 -6.49 -1.39 -7.69
C TRP A 133 -7.32 -0.11 -7.57
N ARG A 134 -8.61 -0.12 -7.91
CA ARG A 134 -9.47 1.08 -7.79
C ARG A 134 -9.61 1.53 -6.35
N PHE A 135 -9.82 0.57 -5.45
CA PHE A 135 -9.88 0.84 -4.01
C PHE A 135 -8.53 1.30 -3.49
N MET A 136 -7.43 0.67 -3.94
CA MET A 136 -6.07 1.10 -3.61
C MET A 136 -5.79 2.53 -4.08
N ALA A 137 -6.18 2.89 -5.31
CA ALA A 137 -6.01 4.22 -5.85
C ALA A 137 -6.81 5.26 -5.07
N PHE A 138 -8.05 4.93 -4.70
CA PHE A 138 -8.89 5.77 -3.85
C PHE A 138 -8.27 5.97 -2.46
N GLU A 139 -7.79 4.90 -1.84
CA GLU A 139 -7.09 4.97 -0.56
C GLU A 139 -5.84 5.85 -0.65
N CYS A 140 -4.99 5.62 -1.65
CA CYS A 140 -3.81 6.45 -1.90
C CYS A 140 -4.18 7.93 -2.11
N ALA A 141 -5.29 8.23 -2.77
CA ALA A 141 -5.75 9.60 -2.98
C ALA A 141 -6.15 10.29 -1.68
N VAL A 142 -6.91 9.61 -0.80
CA VAL A 142 -7.27 10.14 0.52
C VAL A 142 -6.02 10.37 1.37
N ARG A 143 -5.07 9.44 1.33
CA ARG A 143 -3.79 9.56 2.04
C ARG A 143 -2.92 10.68 1.51
N LEU A 144 -2.89 10.85 0.19
CA LEU A 144 -2.18 11.96 -0.46
C LEU A 144 -2.82 13.29 -0.06
N ALA A 145 -4.15 13.35 0.03
CA ALA A 145 -4.85 14.53 0.51
C ALA A 145 -4.45 14.87 1.95
N LEU A 146 -4.45 13.89 2.86
CA LEU A 146 -4.04 14.05 4.25
C LEU A 146 -2.56 14.45 4.37
N ALA A 147 -1.67 13.81 3.62
CA ALA A 147 -0.24 14.13 3.63
C ALA A 147 0.00 15.56 3.12
N ALA A 148 -0.66 15.96 2.02
CA ALA A 148 -0.57 17.32 1.49
C ALA A 148 -1.12 18.35 2.48
N PHE A 149 -2.23 18.04 3.15
CA PHE A 149 -2.81 18.87 4.22
C PHE A 149 -1.81 19.10 5.35
N ILE A 150 -1.23 18.03 5.90
CA ILE A 150 -0.25 18.09 7.01
C ILE A 150 0.99 18.88 6.58
N ILE A 151 1.50 18.62 5.36
CA ILE A 151 2.66 19.32 4.83
C ILE A 151 2.37 20.82 4.68
N ALA A 152 1.22 21.20 4.11
CA ALA A 152 0.85 22.59 3.94
C ALA A 152 0.61 23.29 5.29
N ASP A 153 -0.10 22.66 6.22
CA ASP A 153 -0.33 23.17 7.58
C ASP A 153 0.98 23.34 8.37
N PHE A 154 1.98 22.49 8.13
CA PHE A 154 3.28 22.59 8.79
C PHE A 154 4.21 23.62 8.12
N LEU A 155 4.29 23.65 6.79
CA LEU A 155 5.24 24.48 6.06
C LEU A 155 4.80 25.94 5.96
N LEU A 156 3.52 26.21 5.71
CA LEU A 156 3.04 27.56 5.39
C LEU A 156 3.10 28.53 6.60
N PRO A 157 2.86 28.14 7.85
CA PRO A 157 3.09 29.05 8.97
C PRO A 157 4.58 29.30 9.25
N ASN A 158 5.44 28.35 8.90
CA ASN A 158 6.87 28.34 9.24
C ASN A 158 7.80 28.81 8.12
N GLN A 159 7.27 29.10 6.92
CA GLN A 159 8.06 29.50 5.74
C GLN A 159 8.93 30.75 5.94
N TRP A 160 8.64 31.56 6.97
CA TRP A 160 9.45 32.73 7.36
C TRP A 160 10.55 32.43 8.39
N ARG A 161 10.64 31.19 8.90
CA ARG A 161 11.53 30.77 9.98
C ARG A 161 12.46 29.60 9.65
N ILE A 162 12.38 29.04 8.44
CA ILE A 162 13.31 28.00 7.96
C ILE A 162 14.68 28.67 7.71
N SER A 163 15.46 28.86 8.76
CA SER A 163 16.80 29.46 8.68
C SER A 163 17.89 28.50 9.15
N SER A 164 17.52 27.38 9.76
CA SER A 164 18.46 26.41 10.32
C SER A 164 18.54 25.13 9.48
N SER A 165 19.69 24.46 9.56
CA SER A 165 19.88 23.10 9.02
C SER A 165 18.92 22.08 9.64
N GLY A 166 18.47 22.33 10.88
CA GLY A 166 17.44 21.54 11.56
C GLY A 166 16.10 21.56 10.83
N ASP A 167 15.62 22.74 10.40
CA ASP A 167 14.32 22.88 9.76
C ASP A 167 14.25 22.16 8.40
N THR A 168 15.30 22.31 7.58
CA THR A 168 15.39 21.62 6.27
C THR A 168 15.33 20.10 6.46
N PHE A 169 15.95 19.59 7.53
CA PHE A 169 15.96 18.17 7.84
C PHE A 169 14.57 17.66 8.23
N VAL A 170 13.82 18.40 9.06
CA VAL A 170 12.42 18.07 9.40
C VAL A 170 11.57 17.92 8.14
N VAL A 171 11.72 18.84 7.19
CA VAL A 171 10.98 18.79 5.92
C VAL A 171 11.29 17.50 5.15
N VAL A 172 12.56 17.14 4.99
CA VAL A 172 12.97 15.89 4.28
C VAL A 172 12.35 14.66 4.93
N VAL A 173 12.39 14.58 6.26
CA VAL A 173 11.79 13.49 7.03
C VAL A 173 10.29 13.38 6.78
N PHE A 174 9.57 14.51 6.84
CA PHE A 174 8.14 14.55 6.56
C PHE A 174 7.84 14.04 5.15
N PHE A 175 8.64 14.42 4.14
CA PHE A 175 8.49 13.89 2.78
C PHE A 175 8.73 12.38 2.68
N VAL A 176 9.73 11.84 3.39
CA VAL A 176 9.99 10.39 3.44
C VAL A 176 8.82 9.65 4.08
N PHE A 177 8.28 10.16 5.19
CA PHE A 177 7.10 9.56 5.83
C PHE A 177 5.86 9.67 4.95
N ALA A 178 5.60 10.82 4.35
CA ALA A 178 4.49 11.02 3.43
C ALA A 178 4.56 10.05 2.24
N THR A 179 5.73 9.92 1.62
CA THR A 179 5.95 8.99 0.51
C THR A 179 5.72 7.54 0.94
N THR A 180 6.25 7.15 2.10
CA THR A 180 6.06 5.79 2.65
C THR A 180 4.59 5.52 2.96
N TYR A 181 3.89 6.50 3.53
CA TYR A 181 2.47 6.45 3.86
C TYR A 181 1.58 6.34 2.62
N ILE A 182 1.91 7.06 1.54
CA ILE A 182 1.19 7.01 0.26
C ILE A 182 1.44 5.68 -0.46
N LEU A 183 2.68 5.16 -0.40
CA LEU A 183 3.04 3.92 -1.06
C LEU A 183 2.55 2.68 -0.30
N GLU A 184 2.40 2.72 1.02
CA GLU A 184 2.04 1.56 1.87
C GLU A 184 0.88 0.70 1.35
N PRO A 185 -0.25 1.25 0.85
CA PRO A 185 -1.36 0.45 0.34
C PRO A 185 -0.94 -0.56 -0.75
N LEU A 186 0.04 -0.21 -1.58
CA LEU A 186 0.56 -1.07 -2.64
C LEU A 186 1.21 -2.35 -2.09
N TRP A 187 2.03 -2.21 -1.05
CA TRP A 187 2.77 -3.31 -0.43
C TRP A 187 1.84 -4.14 0.41
N ARG A 188 0.90 -3.48 1.11
CA ARG A 188 -0.12 -4.15 1.91
C ARG A 188 -1.05 -5.00 1.06
N MET A 189 -1.52 -4.47 -0.07
CA MET A 189 -2.29 -5.25 -1.05
C MET A 189 -1.50 -6.51 -1.45
N ARG A 190 -0.23 -6.38 -1.83
CA ARG A 190 0.60 -7.53 -2.20
C ARG A 190 0.77 -8.54 -1.06
N ALA A 191 1.03 -8.05 0.16
CA ALA A 191 1.18 -8.89 1.33
C ALA A 191 -0.11 -9.69 1.62
N LEU A 192 -1.25 -9.00 1.68
CA LEU A 192 -2.57 -9.60 1.92
C LEU A 192 -2.96 -10.62 0.86
N GLY A 193 -2.75 -10.29 -0.42
CA GLY A 193 -3.03 -11.24 -1.50
C GLY A 193 -2.14 -12.48 -1.43
N SER A 194 -0.86 -12.30 -1.12
CA SER A 194 0.09 -13.42 -0.99
C SER A 194 -0.21 -14.31 0.23
N THR A 195 -0.62 -13.73 1.36
CA THR A 195 -1.01 -14.50 2.55
C THR A 195 -2.35 -15.18 2.38
N ALA A 196 -3.31 -14.56 1.69
CA ALA A 196 -4.58 -15.20 1.34
C ALA A 196 -4.36 -16.48 0.52
N ILE A 197 -3.53 -16.41 -0.52
CA ILE A 197 -3.18 -17.58 -1.35
C ILE A 197 -2.45 -18.64 -0.51
N LEU A 198 -1.47 -18.23 0.30
CA LEU A 198 -0.74 -19.14 1.17
C LEU A 198 -1.67 -19.90 2.13
N TRP A 199 -2.56 -19.18 2.80
CA TRP A 199 -3.44 -19.77 3.80
C TRP A 199 -4.52 -20.65 3.17
N THR A 200 -5.05 -20.28 2.02
CA THR A 200 -6.05 -21.11 1.30
C THR A 200 -5.49 -22.40 0.73
N VAL A 201 -4.21 -22.41 0.35
CA VAL A 201 -3.50 -23.64 -0.01
C VAL A 201 -3.28 -24.53 1.21
N ARG A 202 -3.04 -23.93 2.38
CA ARG A 202 -2.71 -24.67 3.61
C ARG A 202 -3.92 -25.10 4.44
N SER A 203 -5.00 -24.33 4.45
CA SER A 203 -6.18 -24.61 5.27
C SER A 203 -7.35 -25.11 4.41
N ASN A 204 -8.09 -26.08 4.95
CA ASN A 204 -9.39 -26.48 4.39
C ASN A 204 -10.53 -25.54 4.82
N ASN A 205 -10.28 -24.71 5.82
CA ASN A 205 -11.25 -23.76 6.35
C ASN A 205 -10.98 -22.35 5.78
N PRO A 206 -11.85 -21.82 4.91
CA PRO A 206 -11.69 -20.50 4.31
C PRO A 206 -11.89 -19.36 5.31
N LEU A 207 -12.72 -19.57 6.34
CA LEU A 207 -12.91 -18.57 7.41
C LEU A 207 -11.60 -18.33 8.15
N LEU A 208 -10.92 -19.42 8.53
CA LEU A 208 -9.61 -19.34 9.19
C LEU A 208 -8.57 -18.63 8.31
N ALA A 209 -8.53 -18.94 7.01
CA ALA A 209 -7.64 -18.26 6.06
C ALA A 209 -7.93 -16.76 5.96
N GLY A 210 -9.21 -16.38 5.94
CA GLY A 210 -9.66 -14.99 5.96
C GLY A 210 -9.22 -14.26 7.22
N MET A 211 -9.45 -14.85 8.39
CA MET A 211 -9.05 -14.28 9.69
C MET A 211 -7.55 -14.09 9.79
N LEU A 212 -6.75 -15.09 9.41
CA LEU A 212 -5.28 -14.99 9.43
C LEU A 212 -4.75 -13.93 8.46
N THR A 213 -5.34 -13.85 7.26
CA THR A 213 -5.01 -12.82 6.27
C THR A 213 -5.30 -11.43 6.82
N PHE A 214 -6.47 -11.23 7.43
CA PHE A 214 -6.87 -9.98 8.05
C PHE A 214 -5.94 -9.59 9.22
N LEU A 215 -5.60 -10.54 10.09
CA LEU A 215 -4.65 -10.33 11.20
C LEU A 215 -3.25 -9.95 10.70
N VAL A 216 -2.77 -10.55 9.61
CA VAL A 216 -1.51 -10.11 8.98
C VAL A 216 -1.64 -8.68 8.45
N GLY A 217 -2.78 -8.32 7.88
CA GLY A 217 -3.09 -6.93 7.49
C GLY A 217 -2.99 -5.95 8.65
N LEU A 218 -3.68 -6.25 9.75
CA LEU A 218 -3.63 -5.44 10.97
C LEU A 218 -2.21 -5.37 11.54
N GLY A 219 -1.51 -6.50 11.63
CA GLY A 219 -0.13 -6.55 12.12
C GLY A 219 0.82 -5.72 11.27
N SER A 220 0.71 -5.78 9.94
CA SER A 220 1.53 -4.97 9.04
C SER A 220 1.32 -3.47 9.25
N HIS A 221 0.07 -3.06 9.53
CA HIS A 221 -0.26 -1.68 9.82
C HIS A 221 0.19 -1.25 11.22
N GLY A 222 0.00 -2.11 12.23
CA GLY A 222 0.45 -1.87 13.60
C GLY A 222 1.97 -1.70 13.68
N ILE A 223 2.74 -2.49 12.92
CA ILE A 223 4.20 -2.31 12.80
C ILE A 223 4.53 -0.94 12.22
N MET A 224 3.85 -0.50 11.17
CA MET A 224 4.07 0.82 10.57
C MET A 224 3.75 1.95 11.56
N ILE A 225 2.60 1.89 12.24
CA ILE A 225 2.24 2.87 13.28
C ILE A 225 3.31 2.88 14.37
N GLY A 226 3.76 1.70 14.84
CA GLY A 226 4.80 1.59 15.85
C GLY A 226 6.12 2.22 15.41
N VAL A 227 6.54 2.02 14.15
CA VAL A 227 7.75 2.65 13.59
C VAL A 227 7.58 4.16 13.49
N MET A 228 6.43 4.66 13.03
CA MET A 228 6.15 6.10 12.96
C MET A 228 6.14 6.73 14.36
N PHE A 229 5.49 6.08 15.33
CA PHE A 229 5.41 6.57 16.70
C PHE A 229 6.78 6.56 17.37
N GLY A 230 7.54 5.47 17.24
CA GLY A 230 8.90 5.38 17.75
C GLY A 230 9.81 6.45 17.16
N TYR A 231 9.66 6.77 15.88
CA TYR A 231 10.38 7.87 15.25
C TYR A 231 10.01 9.23 15.85
N VAL A 232 8.71 9.52 16.00
CA VAL A 232 8.24 10.77 16.63
C VAL A 232 8.75 10.88 18.07
N THR A 233 8.73 9.79 18.83
CA THR A 233 9.30 9.75 20.19
C THR A 233 10.79 10.06 20.18
N LEU A 234 11.58 9.45 19.29
CA LEU A 234 13.01 9.73 19.15
C LEU A 234 13.27 11.20 18.74
N TYR A 235 12.45 11.76 17.85
CA TYR A 235 12.52 13.16 17.45
C TYR A 235 12.29 14.10 18.63
N VAL A 236 11.26 13.82 19.44
CA VAL A 236 10.95 14.60 20.65
C VAL A 236 12.10 14.50 21.65
N ILE A 237 12.60 13.29 21.94
CA ILE A 237 13.74 13.10 22.86
C ILE A 237 14.97 13.86 22.38
N ALA A 238 15.29 13.76 21.08
CA ALA A 238 16.42 14.47 20.51
C ALA A 238 16.26 16.00 20.61
N ALA A 239 15.02 16.53 20.63
CA ALA A 239 14.78 17.97 20.68
C ALA A 239 15.11 18.58 22.04
N PHE A 240 15.11 17.74 23.07
CA PHE A 240 15.55 18.07 24.40
C PHE A 240 17.01 17.70 24.67
N SER A 241 17.74 17.18 23.67
CA SER A 241 19.16 16.81 23.81
C SER A 241 20.06 17.96 23.32
N PRO A 242 20.96 18.48 24.16
CA PRO A 242 21.74 19.69 23.88
C PRO A 242 22.84 19.53 22.80
N ASP A 243 23.24 18.30 22.43
CA ASP A 243 24.42 18.06 21.59
C ASP A 243 24.11 17.14 20.40
N ASN A 244 23.92 17.66 19.18
CA ASN A 244 23.99 17.00 17.85
C ASN A 244 23.40 15.57 17.64
N LEU A 245 22.80 14.95 18.64
CA LEU A 245 22.20 13.62 18.68
C LEU A 245 21.07 13.52 17.66
N TYR A 246 20.45 14.69 17.40
CA TYR A 246 19.48 14.95 16.36
C TYR A 246 19.91 14.44 14.99
N SER A 247 21.16 14.71 14.60
CA SER A 247 21.65 14.35 13.27
C SER A 247 21.93 12.84 13.16
N TYR A 248 22.53 12.23 14.18
CA TYR A 248 22.91 10.81 14.14
C TYR A 248 21.71 9.84 14.24
N LEU A 249 20.76 10.10 15.15
CA LEU A 249 19.56 9.27 15.30
C LEU A 249 18.65 9.31 14.06
N THR A 250 18.68 10.42 13.32
CA THR A 250 17.80 10.60 12.17
C THR A 250 18.40 10.08 10.86
N PHE A 251 19.71 10.23 10.63
CA PHE A 251 20.38 9.55 9.50
C PHE A 251 20.34 8.02 9.62
N GLY A 252 20.35 7.46 10.83
CA GLY A 252 20.22 6.02 11.05
C GLY A 252 18.81 5.46 10.81
N THR A 253 17.77 6.28 10.96
CA THR A 253 16.37 5.82 10.90
C THR A 253 15.72 5.96 9.52
N ILE A 254 16.17 6.89 8.67
CA ILE A 254 15.71 7.00 7.27
C ILE A 254 15.91 5.68 6.50
N PRO A 255 17.08 5.00 6.55
CA PRO A 255 17.24 3.69 5.96
C PRO A 255 16.30 2.66 6.58
N LEU A 256 16.06 2.68 7.90
CA LEU A 256 15.18 1.70 8.56
C LEU A 256 13.73 1.82 8.07
N VAL A 257 13.18 3.03 7.99
CA VAL A 257 11.81 3.27 7.48
C VAL A 257 11.65 2.78 6.05
N TRP A 258 12.71 2.86 5.24
CA TRP A 258 12.68 2.43 3.84
C TRP A 258 13.03 0.96 3.62
N LEU A 259 13.95 0.43 4.43
CA LEU A 259 14.43 -0.95 4.37
C LEU A 259 13.41 -1.90 4.98
N ILE A 260 12.70 -1.54 6.06
CA ILE A 260 11.73 -2.43 6.70
C ILE A 260 10.63 -2.87 5.73
N PRO A 261 9.93 -1.98 4.99
CA PRO A 261 8.93 -2.37 4.00
C PRO A 261 9.52 -3.17 2.82
N ARG A 262 10.74 -2.83 2.40
CA ARG A 262 11.41 -3.51 1.28
C ARG A 262 11.92 -4.90 1.64
N PHE A 263 12.46 -5.07 2.85
CA PHE A 263 12.86 -6.36 3.38
C PHE A 263 11.64 -7.22 3.70
N SER A 264 10.61 -6.66 4.34
CA SER A 264 9.39 -7.41 4.66
C SER A 264 8.72 -7.91 3.39
N HIS A 265 8.62 -7.10 2.32
CA HIS A 265 8.10 -7.55 1.03
C HIS A 265 8.94 -8.70 0.47
N ARG A 266 10.26 -8.52 0.29
CA ARG A 266 11.13 -9.57 -0.28
C ARG A 266 11.09 -10.86 0.53
N TRP A 267 11.07 -10.75 1.84
CA TRP A 267 11.03 -11.89 2.75
C TRP A 267 9.68 -12.61 2.70
N LEU A 268 8.56 -11.88 2.74
CA LEU A 268 7.22 -12.44 2.60
C LEU A 268 7.03 -13.09 1.22
N THR A 269 7.52 -12.50 0.13
CA THR A 269 7.45 -13.11 -1.20
C THR A 269 8.25 -14.42 -1.24
N LYS A 270 9.47 -14.45 -0.66
CA LYS A 270 10.26 -15.67 -0.58
C LYS A 270 9.59 -16.77 0.25
N LEU A 271 9.01 -16.41 1.40
CA LEU A 271 8.31 -17.35 2.25
C LEU A 271 7.05 -17.92 1.59
N THR A 272 6.26 -17.07 0.93
CA THR A 272 5.06 -17.50 0.20
C THR A 272 5.43 -18.42 -0.95
N LEU A 273 6.44 -18.08 -1.76
CA LEU A 273 6.95 -18.97 -2.81
C LEU A 273 7.46 -20.31 -2.25
N LYS A 274 8.24 -20.29 -1.16
CA LYS A 274 8.77 -21.53 -0.55
C LYS A 274 7.65 -22.39 0.04
N ALA A 275 6.65 -21.79 0.66
CA ALA A 275 5.54 -22.52 1.24
C ALA A 275 4.60 -23.09 0.17
N VAL A 276 4.36 -22.36 -0.92
CA VAL A 276 3.65 -22.87 -2.10
C VAL A 276 4.41 -24.07 -2.69
N ALA A 277 5.72 -23.93 -2.94
CA ALA A 277 6.54 -25.03 -3.47
C ALA A 277 6.50 -26.28 -2.57
N ASN A 278 6.56 -26.11 -1.25
CA ASN A 278 6.48 -27.22 -0.30
C ASN A 278 5.08 -27.86 -0.26
N ALA A 279 4.01 -27.07 -0.39
CA ALA A 279 2.66 -27.59 -0.46
C ALA A 279 2.44 -28.42 -1.74
N LEU A 280 2.99 -27.97 -2.87
CA LEU A 280 2.94 -28.68 -4.14
C LEU A 280 3.67 -30.03 -4.07
N LYS A 281 4.91 -30.06 -3.54
CA LYS A 281 5.67 -31.31 -3.35
C LYS A 281 4.96 -32.35 -2.49
N ARG A 282 4.13 -31.93 -1.53
CA ARG A 282 3.35 -32.85 -0.68
C ARG A 282 2.10 -33.40 -1.37
N SER A 283 1.70 -32.80 -2.49
CA SER A 283 0.50 -33.18 -3.24
C SER A 283 0.80 -34.09 -4.43
N GLU A 284 2.06 -34.36 -4.73
CA GLU A 284 2.46 -35.36 -5.72
C GLU A 284 2.16 -36.76 -5.15
N PRO A 285 1.34 -37.58 -5.82
CA PRO A 285 1.15 -38.98 -5.42
C PRO A 285 2.49 -39.71 -5.53
N ALA A 286 2.80 -40.49 -4.49
CA ALA A 286 4.00 -41.31 -4.40
C ALA A 286 4.06 -42.38 -5.50
#